data_AF-A0A7M2XNU6-F1
#
_entry.id   AF-A0A7M2XNU6-F1
#
_cell.length_a   1.000
_cell.length_b   1.000
_cell.length_c   1.000
_cell.angle_alpha   90.00
_cell.angle_beta   90.00
_cell.angle_gamma   90.00
#
_symmetry.space_group_name_H-M   'P 1'
#
loop_
_entity.id
_entity.type
_entity.pdbx_description
1 polymer ?
#
loop_
_entity_poly.entity_id
_entity_poly.type
_entity_poly.pdbx_seq_one_letter_code
_entity_poly.pdbx_strand_id
1 'polypeptide(L)'
;MTIEYQHVTGEWRITGYDSRDDVDALPEQLPLRGTVTFTAKFDKYDRFKTIYVPGVGGAPGHQLRVRDMKFPVVKGRLMDRQARDGVMLPAVVGGVPIIWTARPDLYEDPGTGALGAPVPADKVTWSPPPPEGDNGEPLEALLPGPDLLPGVDVFPTAGGGTPPPGEVTRRVDLGAIVDATIEYIEPVVSHVAYLVGEARDAEAGAYTSARDAEASATAAATSASDAATSAGGADTARQAAATSATQAADRATAAATSATNAATSATAAAGSATAADQSKQAAATSASNAATSAGAANTARDAAAGSAANAAGSATAAAGSATTSQQQADRARDEADRAQTAADSAVAGVPIGGWPYSDLAAPVRASLDKADTALQDVAVADVDGLLDQLDGKADLDTGGLVPRNQLPTHAHSVNGQTGDVDLDAADVGAAPASVVQDVTNLQTGKAPAHQIVASLPATGTPGVLYLVPKS
;
A
#
# COMPACT_ATOMS: atom_id res chain seq x y z
N MET A 1 -26.90 28.72 17.44
CA MET A 1 -26.10 29.55 16.51
C MET A 1 -25.51 28.61 15.48
N THR A 2 -26.02 28.64 14.25
CA THR A 2 -25.51 27.83 13.15
C THR A 2 -24.32 28.56 12.50
N ILE A 3 -23.31 27.79 12.12
CA ILE A 3 -22.15 28.27 11.35
C ILE A 3 -22.10 27.42 10.08
N GLU A 4 -22.16 28.09 8.93
CA GLU A 4 -21.97 27.47 7.63
C GLU A 4 -20.54 27.75 7.17
N TYR A 5 -19.92 26.77 6.52
CA TYR A 5 -18.54 26.87 6.05
C TYR A 5 -18.49 26.78 4.52
N GLN A 6 -17.60 27.55 3.92
CA GLN A 6 -17.23 27.51 2.52
C GLN A 6 -15.81 26.96 2.38
N HIS A 7 -15.62 26.03 1.44
CA HIS A 7 -14.29 25.59 1.03
C HIS A 7 -13.74 26.55 -0.01
N VAL A 8 -12.56 27.10 0.26
CA VAL A 8 -11.86 28.03 -0.63
C VAL A 8 -10.55 27.39 -1.07
N THR A 9 -10.40 27.19 -2.36
CA THR A 9 -9.14 26.78 -2.99
C THR A 9 -8.49 27.97 -3.67
N GLY A 10 -7.17 27.91 -3.87
CA GLY A 10 -6.43 28.97 -4.53
C GLY A 10 -5.12 28.45 -5.07
N GLU A 11 -4.80 28.89 -6.29
CA GLU A 11 -3.55 28.60 -6.96
C GLU A 11 -2.91 29.92 -7.40
N TRP A 12 -1.66 30.14 -7.03
CA TRP A 12 -0.84 31.28 -7.42
C TRP A 12 0.31 30.78 -8.28
N ARG A 13 0.53 31.47 -9.40
CA ARG A 13 1.62 31.21 -10.33
C ARG A 13 2.28 32.53 -10.67
N ILE A 14 3.60 32.54 -10.79
CA ILE A 14 4.31 33.66 -11.40
C ILE A 14 4.12 33.53 -12.90
N THR A 15 3.47 34.51 -13.54
CA THR A 15 3.48 34.66 -15.00
C THR A 15 4.54 35.69 -15.36
N GLY A 16 5.80 35.36 -15.08
CA GLY A 16 6.94 36.15 -15.51
C GLY A 16 7.27 35.73 -16.94
N TYR A 17 7.14 36.65 -17.89
CA TYR A 17 7.84 36.52 -19.16
C TYR A 17 9.30 36.89 -18.86
N ASP A 18 10.19 35.89 -18.88
CA ASP A 18 11.62 36.17 -18.91
C ASP A 18 11.92 36.98 -20.19
N SER A 19 12.69 38.04 -19.98
CA SER A 19 13.27 38.89 -21.00
C SER A 19 14.03 38.12 -22.08
N ARG A 20 13.41 37.98 -23.26
CA ARG A 20 14.01 38.04 -24.61
C ARG A 20 15.15 37.10 -25.02
N ASP A 21 15.77 36.30 -24.15
CA ASP A 21 16.94 35.48 -24.49
C ASP A 21 16.87 34.00 -24.08
N ASP A 22 15.74 33.49 -23.56
CA ASP A 22 15.49 32.05 -23.48
C ASP A 22 14.92 31.51 -24.82
N VAL A 23 15.30 30.28 -25.18
CA VAL A 23 14.92 29.62 -26.44
C VAL A 23 13.79 28.60 -26.20
N ASP A 24 13.40 28.38 -24.95
CA ASP A 24 12.36 27.45 -24.54
C ASP A 24 11.04 28.18 -24.30
N ALA A 25 10.09 27.99 -25.22
CA ALA A 25 8.77 28.61 -25.22
C ALA A 25 7.82 28.22 -24.06
N LEU A 26 8.35 27.70 -22.95
CA LEU A 26 7.58 27.33 -21.77
C LEU A 26 8.02 28.23 -20.59
N PRO A 27 7.15 29.13 -20.10
CA PRO A 27 7.50 29.96 -18.96
C PRO A 27 7.88 29.06 -17.77
N GLU A 28 9.07 29.27 -17.23
CA GLU A 28 9.54 28.53 -16.06
C GLU A 28 8.55 28.74 -14.91
N GLN A 29 7.86 27.68 -14.51
CA GLN A 29 6.93 27.71 -13.39
C GLN A 29 7.72 27.63 -12.10
N LEU A 30 8.16 28.78 -11.59
CA LEU A 30 8.77 28.82 -10.26
C LEU A 30 7.70 28.56 -9.19
N PRO A 31 7.90 27.56 -8.31
CA PRO A 31 6.98 27.32 -7.22
C PRO A 31 6.96 28.51 -6.26
N LEU A 32 5.77 28.90 -5.81
CA LEU A 32 5.58 29.96 -4.82
C LEU A 32 5.41 29.40 -3.43
N ARG A 33 5.91 30.10 -2.41
CA ARG A 33 5.67 29.78 -1.01
C ARG A 33 5.37 31.03 -0.22
N GLY A 34 4.55 30.92 0.82
CA GLY A 34 4.22 32.08 1.63
C GLY A 34 3.00 31.83 2.49
N THR A 35 2.24 32.89 2.74
CA THR A 35 1.03 32.82 3.53
C THR A 35 -0.06 33.71 2.97
N VAL A 36 -1.32 33.29 3.12
CA VAL A 36 -2.48 34.12 2.80
C VAL A 36 -3.18 34.46 4.10
N THR A 37 -3.39 35.75 4.34
CA THR A 37 -4.17 36.24 5.48
C THR A 37 -5.58 36.58 5.00
N PHE A 38 -6.56 35.90 5.59
CA PHE A 38 -7.99 36.11 5.37
C PHE A 38 -8.54 37.00 6.48
N THR A 39 -9.10 38.14 6.08
CA THR A 39 -9.78 39.09 6.97
C THR A 39 -11.27 39.06 6.69
N ALA A 40 -12.05 38.78 7.73
CA ALA A 40 -13.51 38.76 7.67
C ALA A 40 -14.07 40.19 7.63
N LYS A 41 -15.04 40.40 6.76
CA LYS A 41 -15.88 41.59 6.68
C LYS A 41 -17.32 41.15 6.71
N PHE A 42 -18.17 41.95 7.32
CA PHE A 42 -19.60 41.62 7.41
C PHE A 42 -20.49 42.50 6.50
N ASP A 43 -19.88 43.45 5.82
CA ASP A 43 -20.52 44.33 4.84
C ASP A 43 -19.50 44.66 3.75
N LYS A 44 -19.98 44.90 2.53
CA LYS A 44 -19.18 45.30 1.36
C LYS A 44 -18.33 46.55 1.64
N TYR A 45 -18.81 47.41 2.53
CA TYR A 45 -18.14 48.66 2.93
C TYR A 45 -17.27 48.55 4.18
N ASP A 46 -17.11 47.35 4.77
CA ASP A 46 -16.24 47.13 5.94
C ASP A 46 -16.55 48.05 7.14
N ARG A 47 -17.82 48.44 7.30
CA ARG A 47 -18.24 49.44 8.30
C ARG A 47 -18.20 48.90 9.73
N PHE A 48 -18.19 47.58 9.91
CA PHE A 48 -18.34 46.94 11.21
C PHE A 48 -17.27 45.85 11.41
N LYS A 49 -16.43 46.00 12.45
CA LYS A 49 -15.48 44.96 12.91
C LYS A 49 -16.13 43.91 13.82
N THR A 50 -17.34 44.18 14.29
CA THR A 50 -18.14 43.33 15.17
C THR A 50 -19.60 43.50 14.83
N ILE A 51 -20.36 42.41 14.84
CA ILE A 51 -21.81 42.45 14.60
C ILE A 51 -22.57 41.92 15.81
N TYR A 52 -23.70 42.56 16.10
CA TYR A 52 -24.64 42.10 17.10
C TYR A 52 -25.55 41.03 16.49
N VAL A 53 -25.50 39.82 17.04
CA VAL A 53 -26.42 38.74 16.71
C VAL A 53 -27.52 38.74 17.77
N PRO A 54 -28.77 39.08 17.42
CA PRO A 54 -29.87 39.07 18.39
C PRO A 54 -30.10 37.64 18.90
N GLY A 55 -30.33 37.52 20.22
CA GLY A 55 -30.66 36.23 20.82
C GLY A 55 -32.08 35.80 20.46
N VAL A 56 -32.26 34.49 20.27
CA VAL A 56 -33.57 33.89 19.97
C VAL A 56 -34.26 33.47 21.27
N GLY A 57 -35.59 33.66 21.36
CA GLY A 57 -36.39 33.16 22.48
C GLY A 57 -36.09 33.79 23.84
N GLY A 58 -35.71 35.08 23.90
CA GLY A 58 -35.41 35.79 25.15
C GLY A 58 -33.98 35.63 25.66
N ALA A 59 -33.11 34.93 24.93
CA ALA A 59 -31.68 34.90 25.21
C ALA A 59 -31.04 36.30 24.95
N PRO A 60 -30.02 36.70 25.72
CA PRO A 60 -29.27 37.92 25.44
C PRO A 60 -28.53 37.79 24.10
N GLY A 61 -28.48 38.87 23.30
CA GLY A 61 -27.71 38.86 22.06
C GLY A 61 -26.20 38.83 22.31
N HIS A 62 -25.45 38.45 21.28
CA HIS A 62 -24.00 38.28 21.35
C HIS A 62 -23.29 39.17 20.34
N GLN A 63 -22.11 39.68 20.70
CA GLN A 63 -21.21 40.32 19.74
C GLN A 63 -20.33 39.27 19.07
N LEU A 64 -20.42 39.19 17.75
CA LEU A 64 -19.58 38.33 16.93
C LEU A 64 -18.35 39.11 16.48
N ARG A 65 -17.17 38.55 16.74
CA ARG A 65 -15.89 38.98 16.17
C ARG A 65 -15.18 37.78 15.57
N VAL A 66 -14.82 37.87 14.30
CA VAL A 66 -14.02 36.84 13.62
C VAL A 66 -12.57 37.31 13.59
N ARG A 67 -11.62 36.43 13.95
CA ARG A 67 -10.19 36.73 13.90
C ARG A 67 -9.66 36.54 12.49
N ASP A 68 -8.60 37.27 12.15
CA ASP A 68 -7.86 37.01 10.93
C ASP A 68 -7.33 35.57 10.93
N MET A 69 -7.48 34.91 9.79
CA MET A 69 -7.03 33.53 9.61
C MET A 69 -5.86 33.51 8.64
N LYS A 70 -4.76 32.90 9.05
CA LYS A 70 -3.52 32.83 8.27
C LYS A 70 -3.25 31.39 7.87
N PHE A 71 -3.09 31.15 6.58
CA PHE A 71 -2.86 29.82 6.01
C PHE A 71 -1.61 29.80 5.13
N PRO A 72 -0.85 28.69 5.14
CA PRO A 72 0.32 28.55 4.29
C PRO A 72 -0.05 28.38 2.80
N VAL A 73 0.80 28.91 1.95
CA VAL A 73 0.85 28.58 0.52
C VAL A 73 2.13 27.78 0.28
N VAL A 74 1.99 26.61 -0.33
CA VAL A 74 3.11 25.69 -0.60
C VAL A 74 3.02 25.28 -2.07
N LYS A 75 4.11 25.51 -2.82
CA LYS A 75 4.16 25.28 -4.27
C LYS A 75 2.99 25.93 -5.02
N GLY A 76 2.68 27.16 -4.65
CA GLY A 76 1.59 27.94 -5.24
C GLY A 76 0.19 27.52 -4.83
N ARG A 77 0.00 26.51 -3.97
CA ARG A 77 -1.33 26.07 -3.53
C ARG A 77 -1.65 26.50 -2.11
N LEU A 78 -2.88 26.96 -1.89
CA LEU A 78 -3.39 27.22 -0.55
C LEU A 78 -3.56 25.91 0.21
N MET A 79 -2.96 25.80 1.39
CA MET A 79 -3.06 24.59 2.19
C MET A 79 -3.67 24.87 3.56
N ASP A 80 -4.50 23.95 4.05
CA ASP A 80 -4.93 23.97 5.44
C ASP A 80 -3.82 23.48 6.40
N ARG A 81 -4.12 23.47 7.70
CA ARG A 81 -3.18 23.01 8.73
C ARG A 81 -2.84 21.52 8.63
N GLN A 82 -3.59 20.74 7.86
CA GLN A 82 -3.39 19.32 7.62
C GLN A 82 -2.74 19.07 6.25
N ALA A 83 -2.23 20.12 5.59
CA ALA A 83 -1.63 20.07 4.26
C ALA A 83 -2.59 19.56 3.16
N ARG A 84 -3.90 19.78 3.32
CA ARG A 84 -4.91 19.52 2.30
C ARG A 84 -5.11 20.75 1.42
N ASP A 85 -5.55 20.51 0.19
CA ASP A 85 -5.82 21.59 -0.78
C ASP A 85 -7.04 22.42 -0.37
N GLY A 86 -6.84 23.74 -0.29
CA GLY A 86 -7.84 24.71 0.15
C GLY A 86 -8.09 24.75 1.66
N VAL A 87 -8.90 25.71 2.08
CA VAL A 87 -9.20 26.02 3.49
C VAL A 87 -10.70 26.16 3.70
N MET A 88 -11.16 25.85 4.92
CA MET A 88 -12.56 26.04 5.30
C MET A 88 -12.71 27.37 6.05
N LEU A 89 -13.51 28.28 5.49
CA LEU A 89 -13.82 29.57 6.10
C LEU A 89 -15.32 29.63 6.45
N PRO A 90 -15.71 30.21 7.59
CA PRO A 90 -17.13 30.38 7.89
C PRO A 90 -17.73 31.40 6.91
N ALA A 91 -18.80 31.00 6.24
CA ALA A 91 -19.53 31.78 5.24
C ALA A 91 -20.71 32.53 5.86
N VAL A 92 -21.43 31.89 6.78
CA VAL A 92 -22.58 32.47 7.48
C VAL A 92 -22.49 32.12 8.96
N VAL A 93 -22.68 33.12 9.82
CA VAL A 93 -22.67 32.92 11.27
C VAL A 93 -23.89 33.56 11.88
N GLY A 94 -24.82 32.75 12.41
CA GLY A 94 -26.06 33.24 13.00
C GLY A 94 -26.94 34.01 12.00
N GLY A 95 -26.94 33.60 10.73
CA GLY A 95 -27.70 34.24 9.65
C GLY A 95 -27.02 35.47 9.02
N VAL A 96 -25.83 35.85 9.50
CA VAL A 96 -25.08 36.99 8.95
C VAL A 96 -24.00 36.48 7.99
N PRO A 97 -24.01 36.91 6.71
CA PRO A 97 -22.98 36.54 5.73
C PRO A 97 -21.62 37.19 6.06
N ILE A 98 -20.54 36.46 5.80
CA ILE A 98 -19.16 36.91 5.94
C ILE A 98 -18.51 37.00 4.56
N ILE A 99 -18.02 38.19 4.21
CA ILE A 99 -17.19 38.45 3.04
C ILE A 99 -15.73 38.33 3.47
N TRP A 100 -14.95 37.52 2.76
CA TRP A 100 -13.54 37.34 3.05
C TRP A 100 -12.66 38.12 2.10
N THR A 101 -11.63 38.75 2.63
CA THR A 101 -10.56 39.37 1.85
C THR A 101 -9.27 38.60 2.07
N ALA A 102 -8.63 38.10 1.02
CA ALA A 102 -7.26 37.61 1.10
C ALA A 102 -6.24 38.69 0.79
N ARG A 103 -5.18 38.66 1.57
CA ARG A 103 -3.92 39.31 1.27
C ARG A 103 -2.84 38.23 1.20
N PRO A 104 -2.37 37.88 -0.01
CA PRO A 104 -1.24 37.00 -0.18
C PRO A 104 0.05 37.72 0.21
N ASP A 105 0.90 37.03 0.94
CA ASP A 105 2.28 37.41 1.25
C ASP A 105 3.16 36.27 0.74
N LEU A 106 3.58 36.39 -0.51
CA LEU A 106 4.18 35.31 -1.31
C LEU A 106 5.63 35.63 -1.64
N TYR A 107 6.43 34.57 -1.71
CA TYR A 107 7.84 34.59 -2.02
C TYR A 107 8.14 33.49 -3.03
N GLU A 108 9.17 33.68 -3.84
CA GLU A 108 9.75 32.62 -4.65
C GLU A 108 10.24 31.47 -3.74
N ASP A 109 10.01 30.23 -4.15
CA ASP A 109 10.51 29.03 -3.46
C ASP A 109 11.71 28.45 -4.22
N PRO A 110 12.96 28.81 -3.85
CA PRO A 110 14.15 28.26 -4.49
C PRO A 110 14.42 26.79 -4.13
N GLY A 111 13.56 26.12 -3.36
CA GLY A 111 13.72 24.72 -2.96
C GLY A 111 14.80 24.46 -1.90
N THR A 112 15.52 25.49 -1.46
CA THR A 112 16.61 25.40 -0.46
C THR A 112 16.16 25.68 0.97
N GLY A 113 14.86 25.93 1.19
CA GLY A 113 14.29 26.23 2.50
C GLY A 113 14.42 27.70 2.95
N ALA A 114 15.14 28.53 2.20
CA ALA A 114 15.13 29.99 2.35
C ALA A 114 13.98 30.62 1.53
N LEU A 115 13.40 31.72 2.03
CA LEU A 115 12.43 32.52 1.27
C LEU A 115 13.18 33.31 0.18
N GLY A 116 12.73 33.20 -1.07
CA GLY A 116 13.24 33.99 -2.19
C GLY A 116 12.71 35.43 -2.21
N ALA A 117 12.74 36.08 -3.37
CA ALA A 117 12.26 37.45 -3.50
C ALA A 117 10.74 37.55 -3.21
N PRO A 118 10.27 38.63 -2.58
CA PRO A 118 8.84 38.86 -2.38
C PRO A 118 8.14 39.07 -3.73
N VAL A 119 7.04 38.37 -3.93
CA VAL A 119 6.25 38.44 -5.16
C VAL A 119 5.03 39.33 -4.91
N PRO A 120 4.87 40.43 -5.66
CA PRO A 120 3.69 41.28 -5.53
C PRO A 120 2.45 40.49 -5.95
N ALA A 121 1.43 40.48 -5.10
CA ALA A 121 0.20 39.74 -5.35
C ALA A 121 -1.02 40.65 -5.12
N ASP A 122 -1.99 40.52 -6.02
CA ASP A 122 -3.24 41.26 -5.92
C ASP A 122 -4.12 40.77 -4.77
N LYS A 123 -4.92 41.69 -4.24
CA LYS A 123 -5.91 41.40 -3.19
C LYS A 123 -7.15 40.77 -3.82
N VAL A 124 -7.54 39.60 -3.31
CA VAL A 124 -8.76 38.89 -3.74
C VAL A 124 -9.86 39.03 -2.69
N THR A 125 -11.11 39.24 -3.13
CA THR A 125 -12.28 39.32 -2.24
C THR A 125 -13.30 38.26 -2.65
N TRP A 126 -13.78 37.48 -1.69
CA TRP A 126 -14.82 36.47 -1.88
C TRP A 126 -16.07 36.87 -1.11
N SER A 127 -17.18 36.94 -1.81
CA SER A 127 -18.50 37.06 -1.22
C SER A 127 -19.07 35.65 -0.99
N PRO A 128 -19.90 35.47 0.05
CA PRO A 128 -20.63 34.22 0.20
C PRO A 128 -21.55 34.01 -1.02
N PRO A 129 -21.87 32.75 -1.36
CA PRO A 129 -22.87 32.46 -2.37
C PRO A 129 -24.19 33.13 -1.96
N PRO A 130 -24.95 33.73 -2.91
CA PRO A 130 -26.27 34.26 -2.59
C PRO A 130 -27.11 33.12 -1.99
N PRO A 131 -27.97 33.41 -0.99
CA PRO A 131 -28.91 32.41 -0.51
C PRO A 131 -29.69 31.89 -1.71
N GLU A 132 -29.86 30.57 -1.80
CA GLU A 132 -30.66 29.94 -2.86
C GLU A 132 -32.06 30.58 -2.85
N GLY A 133 -32.34 31.43 -3.85
CA GLY A 133 -33.65 32.01 -4.06
C GLY A 133 -33.74 33.52 -4.30
N ASP A 134 -32.68 34.31 -4.18
CA ASP A 134 -32.82 35.77 -4.32
C ASP A 134 -31.80 36.36 -5.32
N ASN A 135 -32.21 36.41 -6.59
CA ASN A 135 -31.58 37.27 -7.58
C ASN A 135 -31.99 38.70 -7.23
N GLY A 136 -31.05 39.49 -6.69
CA GLY A 136 -31.28 40.89 -6.38
C GLY A 136 -31.73 41.69 -7.60
N GLU A 137 -33.03 41.91 -7.69
CA GLU A 137 -33.62 43.15 -8.20
C GLU A 137 -33.62 44.18 -7.05
N PRO A 138 -33.30 45.47 -7.30
CA PRO A 138 -33.61 46.51 -6.34
C PRO A 138 -35.14 46.67 -6.27
N LEU A 139 -35.68 46.59 -5.05
CA LEU A 139 -37.06 46.88 -4.69
C LEU A 139 -37.47 48.30 -5.15
N GLU A 140 -38.26 48.39 -6.24
CA GLU A 140 -39.19 49.50 -6.44
C GLU A 140 -40.60 49.00 -6.77
N ALA A 141 -41.48 49.26 -5.80
CA ALA A 141 -42.93 49.46 -5.82
C ALA A 141 -43.81 48.80 -6.91
N LEU A 142 -44.66 47.90 -6.43
CA LEU A 142 -46.05 47.67 -6.86
C LEU A 142 -46.78 48.95 -7.32
N LEU A 143 -47.49 48.90 -8.44
CA LEU A 143 -48.95 49.04 -8.51
C LEU A 143 -49.48 48.51 -9.88
N PRO A 144 -50.60 47.77 -9.93
CA PRO A 144 -51.19 47.25 -11.17
C PRO A 144 -52.36 48.12 -11.68
N GLY A 145 -52.58 48.12 -13.00
CA GLY A 145 -53.80 48.65 -13.63
C GLY A 145 -53.95 48.16 -15.07
N PRO A 146 -55.17 47.89 -15.56
CA PRO A 146 -55.43 46.73 -16.42
C PRO A 146 -55.54 47.01 -17.93
N ASP A 147 -55.50 45.91 -18.68
CA ASP A 147 -56.01 45.70 -20.04
C ASP A 147 -57.22 46.55 -20.42
N LEU A 148 -57.30 46.95 -21.70
CA LEU A 148 -58.34 46.54 -22.66
C LEU A 148 -58.11 47.22 -24.03
N LEU A 149 -57.76 46.42 -25.05
CA LEU A 149 -58.11 46.64 -26.48
C LEU A 149 -59.58 46.17 -26.72
N PRO A 150 -60.19 46.17 -27.93
CA PRO A 150 -59.89 46.77 -29.26
C PRO A 150 -61.13 47.34 -30.04
N GLY A 151 -60.88 47.91 -31.24
CA GLY A 151 -61.78 47.83 -32.42
C GLY A 151 -62.64 49.07 -32.72
N VAL A 152 -62.89 49.53 -33.95
CA VAL A 152 -62.85 48.92 -35.29
C VAL A 152 -62.74 50.02 -36.38
N ASP A 153 -62.09 49.61 -37.48
CA ASP A 153 -61.94 50.16 -38.84
C ASP A 153 -63.00 51.11 -39.45
N VAL A 154 -62.57 51.90 -40.46
CA VAL A 154 -62.85 51.67 -41.91
C VAL A 154 -62.25 52.79 -42.81
N PHE A 155 -61.47 52.37 -43.82
CA PHE A 155 -60.91 53.07 -45.02
C PHE A 155 -62.00 53.70 -45.97
N PRO A 156 -61.76 54.27 -47.19
CA PRO A 156 -60.52 54.61 -47.96
C PRO A 156 -60.48 55.98 -48.71
N THR A 157 -59.29 56.33 -49.21
CA THR A 157 -58.85 56.85 -50.54
C THR A 157 -59.54 58.01 -51.33
N ALA A 158 -58.67 58.83 -51.95
CA ALA A 158 -58.78 59.65 -53.19
C ALA A 158 -58.98 61.17 -52.97
N GLY A 159 -58.36 62.09 -53.72
CA GLY A 159 -57.39 62.05 -54.80
C GLY A 159 -56.98 63.50 -55.13
N GLY A 160 -55.73 63.72 -55.50
CA GLY A 160 -55.21 65.04 -55.89
C GLY A 160 -55.51 65.35 -57.35
N GLY A 161 -56.06 66.53 -57.62
CA GLY A 161 -56.29 67.07 -58.96
C GLY A 161 -56.14 68.60 -59.03
N THR A 162 -55.16 69.02 -59.85
CA THR A 162 -55.07 70.24 -60.69
C THR A 162 -54.95 71.67 -60.10
N PRO A 163 -54.04 72.50 -60.64
CA PRO A 163 -54.30 73.87 -61.12
C PRO A 163 -54.37 73.88 -62.67
N PRO A 164 -54.82 74.95 -63.41
CA PRO A 164 -54.90 76.38 -63.05
C PRO A 164 -56.22 77.08 -63.50
N PRO A 165 -56.33 78.41 -63.36
CA PRO A 165 -57.01 79.16 -64.43
C PRO A 165 -56.26 80.43 -64.86
N GLY A 166 -56.29 80.70 -66.16
CA GLY A 166 -56.26 82.07 -66.66
C GLY A 166 -57.69 82.59 -66.73
N GLU A 167 -57.94 83.82 -66.29
CA GLU A 167 -58.99 84.66 -66.86
C GLU A 167 -58.80 86.16 -66.52
N VAL A 168 -58.88 86.94 -67.59
CA VAL A 168 -59.36 88.32 -67.76
C VAL A 168 -59.01 89.37 -66.69
N THR A 169 -58.11 90.25 -67.10
CA THR A 169 -57.87 91.57 -66.51
C THR A 169 -59.13 92.44 -66.60
N ARG A 170 -59.80 92.68 -65.47
CA ARG A 170 -60.60 93.90 -65.26
C ARG A 170 -59.91 94.72 -64.18
N ARG A 171 -59.23 95.80 -64.58
CA ARG A 171 -58.74 96.81 -63.64
C ARG A 171 -59.95 97.40 -62.92
N VAL A 172 -60.14 97.04 -61.66
CA VAL A 172 -60.96 97.81 -60.72
C VAL A 172 -60.02 98.83 -60.11
N ASP A 173 -60.30 100.10 -60.35
CA ASP A 173 -59.58 101.21 -59.75
C ASP A 173 -59.89 101.24 -58.24
N LEU A 174 -58.96 100.74 -57.44
CA LEU A 174 -59.07 100.67 -55.98
C LEU A 174 -59.17 102.08 -55.33
N GLY A 175 -58.89 103.15 -56.08
CA GLY A 175 -59.07 104.53 -55.61
C GLY A 175 -60.53 104.96 -55.48
N ALA A 176 -61.47 104.30 -56.16
CA ALA A 176 -62.89 104.66 -56.12
C ALA A 176 -63.73 103.90 -55.08
N ILE A 177 -63.14 102.93 -54.36
CA ILE A 177 -63.83 102.12 -53.33
C ILE A 177 -63.50 102.58 -51.91
N VAL A 178 -62.35 103.24 -51.70
CA VAL A 178 -61.86 103.57 -50.34
C VAL A 178 -62.49 104.85 -49.76
N ASP A 179 -63.17 105.68 -50.57
CA ASP A 179 -63.85 106.91 -50.10
C ASP A 179 -65.36 106.75 -49.88
N ALA A 180 -65.89 105.52 -50.05
CA ALA A 180 -67.19 105.17 -49.54
C ALA A 180 -67.02 104.74 -48.08
N THR A 181 -67.52 105.56 -47.15
CA THR A 181 -67.81 105.08 -45.79
C THR A 181 -68.94 104.06 -45.93
N ILE A 182 -68.60 102.80 -46.21
CA ILE A 182 -69.55 101.69 -46.28
C ILE A 182 -69.88 101.29 -44.85
N GLU A 183 -70.96 101.86 -44.34
CA GLU A 183 -71.64 101.33 -43.16
C GLU A 183 -72.33 100.03 -43.58
N TYR A 184 -71.67 98.91 -43.29
CA TYR A 184 -72.22 97.59 -43.57
C TYR A 184 -73.43 97.33 -42.68
N ILE A 185 -74.55 96.94 -43.30
CA ILE A 185 -75.75 96.49 -42.59
C ILE A 185 -75.36 95.27 -41.74
N GLU A 186 -75.67 95.29 -40.43
CA GLU A 186 -75.32 94.29 -39.40
C GLU A 186 -75.29 92.79 -39.81
N PRO A 187 -76.20 92.23 -40.64
CA PRO A 187 -76.19 90.80 -40.98
C PRO A 187 -74.96 90.34 -41.78
N VAL A 188 -74.31 91.20 -42.57
CA VAL A 188 -73.12 90.80 -43.37
C VAL A 188 -71.87 90.68 -42.49
N VAL A 189 -71.72 91.60 -41.54
CA VAL A 189 -70.63 91.55 -40.54
C VAL A 189 -70.81 90.32 -39.65
N SER A 190 -72.05 89.95 -39.32
CA SER A 190 -72.36 88.74 -38.54
C SER A 190 -72.03 87.43 -39.27
N HIS A 191 -72.28 87.32 -40.57
CA HIS A 191 -72.00 86.07 -41.32
C HIS A 191 -70.50 85.86 -41.58
N VAL A 192 -69.76 86.93 -41.87
CA VAL A 192 -68.30 86.87 -42.01
C VAL A 192 -67.65 86.52 -40.66
N ALA A 193 -68.14 87.08 -39.55
CA ALA A 193 -67.67 86.72 -38.21
C ALA A 193 -67.92 85.23 -37.87
N TYR A 194 -69.05 84.67 -38.30
CA TYR A 194 -69.37 83.24 -38.14
C TYR A 194 -68.40 82.33 -38.91
N LEU A 195 -68.16 82.61 -40.20
CA LEU A 195 -67.24 81.81 -41.03
C LEU A 195 -65.78 81.91 -40.55
N VAL A 196 -65.36 83.07 -40.04
CA VAL A 196 -64.05 83.23 -39.41
C VAL A 196 -63.96 82.44 -38.10
N GLY A 197 -65.06 82.32 -37.35
CA GLY A 197 -65.15 81.45 -36.17
C GLY A 197 -65.01 79.97 -36.55
N GLU A 198 -65.78 79.50 -37.52
CA GLU A 198 -65.75 78.11 -38.00
C GLU A 198 -64.38 77.73 -38.60
N ALA A 199 -63.73 78.65 -39.33
CA ALA A 199 -62.38 78.45 -39.84
C ALA A 199 -61.33 78.36 -38.72
N ARG A 200 -61.47 79.16 -37.65
CA ARG A 200 -60.59 79.08 -36.47
C ARG A 200 -60.80 77.80 -35.68
N ASP A 201 -62.04 77.33 -35.56
CA ASP A 201 -62.35 76.06 -34.91
C ASP A 201 -61.81 74.88 -35.72
N ALA A 202 -61.92 74.93 -37.05
CA ALA A 202 -61.34 73.94 -37.95
C ALA A 202 -59.79 73.95 -37.91
N GLU A 203 -59.16 75.12 -37.88
CA GLU A 203 -57.71 75.27 -37.71
C GLU A 203 -57.25 74.71 -36.35
N ALA A 204 -57.97 75.02 -35.27
CA ALA A 204 -57.71 74.48 -33.94
C ALA A 204 -57.88 72.95 -33.90
N GLY A 205 -58.90 72.40 -34.55
CA GLY A 205 -59.11 70.97 -34.68
C GLY A 205 -58.00 70.27 -35.47
N ALA A 206 -57.55 70.87 -36.57
CA ALA A 206 -56.43 70.36 -37.36
C ALA A 206 -55.10 70.39 -36.58
N TYR A 207 -54.87 71.44 -35.79
CA TYR A 207 -53.69 71.53 -34.92
C TYR A 207 -53.68 70.44 -33.84
N THR A 208 -54.81 70.22 -33.17
CA THR A 208 -54.96 69.15 -32.18
C THR A 208 -54.75 67.77 -32.80
N SER A 209 -55.36 67.52 -33.97
CA SER A 209 -55.19 66.25 -34.70
C SER A 209 -53.73 65.99 -35.08
N ALA A 210 -53.00 67.02 -35.53
CA ALA A 210 -51.57 66.91 -35.82
C ALA A 210 -50.74 66.58 -34.57
N ARG A 211 -51.05 67.21 -33.42
CA ARG A 211 -50.41 66.92 -32.12
C ARG A 211 -50.68 65.48 -31.66
N ASP A 212 -51.91 65.00 -31.79
CA ASP A 212 -52.30 63.64 -31.40
C ASP A 212 -51.63 62.59 -32.30
N ALA A 213 -51.49 62.88 -33.59
CA ALA A 213 -50.75 62.04 -34.53
C ALA A 213 -49.25 61.98 -34.18
N GLU A 214 -48.63 63.11 -33.81
CA GLU A 214 -47.24 63.17 -33.35
C GLU A 214 -47.03 62.40 -32.03
N ALA A 215 -47.96 62.53 -31.08
CA ALA A 215 -47.94 61.78 -29.84
C ALA A 215 -48.08 60.27 -30.08
N SER A 216 -48.98 59.87 -30.99
CA SER A 216 -49.18 58.46 -31.36
C SER A 216 -47.95 57.88 -32.07
N ALA A 217 -47.32 58.64 -32.97
CA ALA A 217 -46.08 58.22 -33.62
C ALA A 217 -44.94 58.03 -32.61
N THR A 218 -44.85 58.93 -31.61
CA THR A 218 -43.88 58.83 -30.52
C THR A 218 -44.12 57.58 -29.68
N ALA A 219 -45.37 57.31 -29.27
CA ALA A 219 -45.72 56.12 -28.49
C ALA A 219 -45.42 54.81 -29.25
N ALA A 220 -45.66 54.77 -30.56
CA ALA A 220 -45.32 53.64 -31.40
C ALA A 220 -43.80 53.43 -31.49
N ALA A 221 -43.01 54.50 -31.61
CA ALA A 221 -41.55 54.42 -31.62
C ALA A 221 -40.98 53.94 -30.27
N THR A 222 -41.55 54.38 -29.15
CA THR A 222 -41.22 53.88 -27.81
C THR A 222 -41.55 52.40 -27.68
N SER A 223 -42.76 51.99 -28.08
CA SER A 223 -43.19 50.59 -28.02
C SER A 223 -42.29 49.67 -28.85
N ALA A 224 -41.84 50.13 -30.04
CA ALA A 224 -40.89 49.40 -30.87
C ALA A 224 -39.52 49.25 -30.18
N SER A 225 -39.07 50.28 -29.46
CA SER A 225 -37.82 50.24 -28.69
C SER A 225 -37.91 49.30 -27.48
N ASP A 226 -39.04 49.30 -26.77
CA ASP A 226 -39.30 48.42 -25.63
C ASP A 226 -39.38 46.95 -26.07
N ALA A 227 -40.02 46.68 -27.22
CA ALA A 227 -40.06 45.36 -27.83
C ALA A 227 -38.65 44.87 -28.23
N ALA A 228 -37.80 45.75 -28.79
CA ALA A 228 -36.42 45.42 -29.12
C ALA A 228 -35.58 45.12 -27.87
N THR A 229 -35.72 45.92 -26.81
CA THR A 229 -35.08 45.66 -25.51
C THR A 229 -35.52 44.32 -24.93
N SER A 230 -36.82 44.03 -24.96
CA SER A 230 -37.39 42.78 -24.45
C SER A 230 -36.89 41.56 -25.23
N ALA A 231 -36.78 41.65 -26.56
CA ALA A 231 -36.21 40.61 -27.39
C ALA A 231 -34.73 40.35 -27.04
N GLY A 232 -33.95 41.41 -26.81
CA GLY A 232 -32.57 41.31 -26.33
C GLY A 232 -32.47 40.61 -24.98
N GLY A 233 -33.34 40.96 -24.03
CA GLY A 233 -33.42 40.31 -22.71
C GLY A 233 -33.74 38.82 -22.82
N ALA A 234 -34.69 38.44 -23.69
CA ALA A 234 -35.03 37.05 -23.94
C ALA A 234 -33.87 36.25 -24.54
N ASP A 235 -33.12 36.84 -25.47
CA ASP A 235 -31.93 36.22 -26.07
C ASP A 235 -30.80 36.03 -25.04
N THR A 236 -30.58 36.98 -24.14
CA THR A 236 -29.64 36.86 -23.03
C THR A 236 -30.07 35.75 -22.07
N ALA A 237 -31.36 35.69 -21.71
CA ALA A 237 -31.89 34.64 -20.85
C ALA A 237 -31.74 33.25 -21.47
N ARG A 238 -32.00 33.11 -22.79
CA ARG A 238 -31.78 31.86 -23.53
C ARG A 238 -30.31 31.41 -23.46
N GLN A 239 -29.37 32.33 -23.65
CA GLN A 239 -27.93 32.03 -23.58
C GLN A 239 -27.52 31.60 -22.17
N ALA A 240 -27.99 32.29 -21.13
CA ALA A 240 -27.73 31.93 -19.74
C ALA A 240 -28.28 30.55 -19.38
N ALA A 241 -29.48 30.21 -19.86
CA ALA A 241 -30.06 28.88 -19.69
C ALA A 241 -29.24 27.78 -20.39
N ALA A 242 -28.76 28.04 -21.62
CA ALA A 242 -27.91 27.10 -22.34
C ALA A 242 -26.56 26.86 -21.61
N THR A 243 -25.90 27.91 -21.15
CA THR A 243 -24.68 27.79 -20.33
C THR A 243 -24.94 27.02 -19.04
N SER A 244 -26.06 27.28 -18.36
CA SER A 244 -26.44 26.57 -17.14
C SER A 244 -26.66 25.07 -17.39
N ALA A 245 -27.29 24.71 -18.50
CA ALA A 245 -27.48 23.32 -18.90
C ALA A 245 -26.15 22.60 -19.14
N THR A 246 -25.19 23.25 -19.83
CA THR A 246 -23.83 22.69 -20.01
C THR A 246 -23.14 22.47 -18.67
N GLN A 247 -23.15 23.47 -17.78
CA GLN A 247 -22.53 23.33 -16.47
C GLN A 247 -23.17 22.23 -15.61
N ALA A 248 -24.48 22.01 -15.74
CA ALA A 248 -25.16 20.92 -15.06
C ALA A 248 -24.71 19.54 -15.60
N ALA A 249 -24.55 19.42 -16.92
CA ALA A 249 -24.04 18.19 -17.54
C ALA A 249 -22.57 17.90 -17.13
N ASP A 250 -21.73 18.92 -17.07
CA ASP A 250 -20.34 18.79 -16.62
C ASP A 250 -20.27 18.35 -15.14
N ARG A 251 -21.11 18.94 -14.29
CA ARG A 251 -21.21 18.54 -12.87
C ARG A 251 -21.70 17.10 -12.71
N ALA A 252 -22.67 16.66 -13.52
CA ALA A 252 -23.14 15.27 -13.51
C ALA A 252 -22.02 14.29 -13.90
N THR A 253 -21.21 14.64 -14.91
CA THR A 253 -20.04 13.86 -15.32
C THR A 253 -18.99 13.79 -14.22
N ALA A 254 -18.65 14.92 -13.62
CA ALA A 254 -17.70 14.98 -12.51
C ALA A 254 -18.16 14.14 -11.30
N ALA A 255 -19.46 14.17 -10.99
CA ALA A 255 -20.05 13.34 -9.93
C ALA A 255 -19.94 11.84 -10.24
N ALA A 256 -20.21 11.43 -11.49
CA ALA A 256 -20.07 10.03 -11.91
C ALA A 256 -18.60 9.54 -11.84
N THR A 257 -17.64 10.37 -12.25
CA THR A 257 -16.21 10.08 -12.08
C THR A 257 -15.84 9.96 -10.60
N SER A 258 -16.31 10.86 -9.75
CA SER A 258 -16.07 10.81 -8.31
C SER A 258 -16.63 9.53 -7.67
N ALA A 259 -17.84 9.10 -8.07
CA ALA A 259 -18.44 7.86 -7.60
C ALA A 259 -17.60 6.63 -8.00
N THR A 260 -17.06 6.62 -9.23
CA THR A 260 -16.18 5.55 -9.72
C THR A 260 -14.88 5.50 -8.91
N ASN A 261 -14.23 6.64 -8.70
CA ASN A 261 -13.00 6.73 -7.91
C ASN A 261 -13.21 6.27 -6.46
N ALA A 262 -14.37 6.59 -5.87
CA ALA A 262 -14.73 6.13 -4.53
C ALA A 262 -14.90 4.60 -4.49
N ALA A 263 -15.55 3.99 -5.49
CA ALA A 263 -15.71 2.53 -5.58
C ALA A 263 -14.36 1.81 -5.77
N THR A 264 -13.47 2.34 -6.61
CA THR A 264 -12.10 1.83 -6.75
C THR A 264 -11.33 1.91 -5.44
N SER A 265 -11.42 3.04 -4.73
CA SER A 265 -10.76 3.23 -3.43
C SER A 265 -11.29 2.24 -2.37
N ALA A 266 -12.61 1.99 -2.34
CA ALA A 266 -13.20 1.00 -1.45
C ALA A 266 -12.69 -0.43 -1.73
N THR A 267 -12.52 -0.78 -3.01
CA THR A 267 -11.99 -2.08 -3.44
C THR A 267 -10.52 -2.24 -3.03
N ALA A 268 -9.70 -1.20 -3.24
CA ALA A 268 -8.31 -1.18 -2.81
C ALA A 268 -8.18 -1.35 -1.28
N ALA A 269 -9.03 -0.64 -0.50
CA ALA A 269 -9.05 -0.75 0.94
C ALA A 269 -9.42 -2.18 1.43
N ALA A 270 -10.40 -2.83 0.80
CA ALA A 270 -10.76 -4.22 1.10
C ALA A 270 -9.62 -5.20 0.78
N GLY A 271 -8.90 -4.97 -0.33
CA GLY A 271 -7.69 -5.72 -0.68
C GLY A 271 -6.58 -5.55 0.37
N SER A 272 -6.31 -4.33 0.81
CA SER A 272 -5.33 -4.05 1.87
C SER A 272 -5.70 -4.71 3.20
N ALA A 273 -6.99 -4.71 3.58
CA ALA A 273 -7.45 -5.40 4.79
C ALA A 273 -7.18 -6.91 4.72
N THR A 274 -7.47 -7.53 3.57
CA THR A 274 -7.19 -8.96 3.34
C THR A 274 -5.69 -9.27 3.44
N ALA A 275 -4.84 -8.44 2.84
CA ALA A 275 -3.39 -8.60 2.91
C ALA A 275 -2.86 -8.46 4.36
N ALA A 276 -3.42 -7.53 5.13
CA ALA A 276 -3.07 -7.37 6.54
C ALA A 276 -3.46 -8.60 7.38
N ASP A 277 -4.64 -9.18 7.13
CA ASP A 277 -5.08 -10.41 7.81
C ASP A 277 -4.21 -11.62 7.46
N GLN A 278 -3.76 -11.74 6.20
CA GLN A 278 -2.80 -12.77 5.79
C GLN A 278 -1.44 -12.58 6.48
N SER A 279 -0.95 -11.34 6.54
CA SER A 279 0.31 -11.02 7.24
C SER A 279 0.24 -11.37 8.73
N LYS A 280 -0.89 -11.07 9.38
CA LYS A 280 -1.15 -11.46 10.79
C LYS A 280 -1.10 -12.98 10.98
N GLN A 281 -1.71 -13.75 10.09
CA GLN A 281 -1.68 -15.22 10.15
C GLN A 281 -0.27 -15.76 9.93
N ALA A 282 0.47 -15.23 8.95
CA ALA A 282 1.87 -15.60 8.71
C ALA A 282 2.73 -15.35 9.95
N ALA A 283 2.58 -14.18 10.59
CA ALA A 283 3.29 -13.84 11.82
C ALA A 283 2.96 -14.81 12.97
N ALA A 284 1.69 -15.21 13.13
CA ALA A 284 1.29 -16.19 14.13
C ALA A 284 1.93 -17.57 13.89
N THR A 285 1.98 -18.03 12.64
CA THR A 285 2.67 -19.27 12.26
C THR A 285 4.17 -19.18 12.53
N SER A 286 4.82 -18.07 12.18
CA SER A 286 6.23 -17.84 12.48
C SER A 286 6.52 -17.87 13.98
N ALA A 287 5.65 -17.27 14.80
CA ALA A 287 5.77 -17.31 16.26
C ALA A 287 5.66 -18.75 16.80
N SER A 288 4.73 -19.55 16.28
CA SER A 288 4.59 -20.97 16.64
C SER A 288 5.84 -21.78 16.25
N ASN A 289 6.37 -21.56 15.05
CA ASN A 289 7.58 -22.25 14.60
C ASN A 289 8.79 -21.90 15.48
N ALA A 290 8.94 -20.62 15.84
CA ALA A 290 10.00 -20.19 16.75
C ALA A 290 9.88 -20.85 18.13
N ALA A 291 8.66 -20.98 18.67
CA ALA A 291 8.43 -21.68 19.94
C ALA A 291 8.81 -23.17 19.86
N THR A 292 8.44 -23.86 18.78
CA THR A 292 8.83 -25.25 18.53
C THR A 292 10.35 -25.40 18.42
N SER A 293 11.02 -24.51 17.67
CA SER A 293 12.49 -24.52 17.56
C SER A 293 13.18 -24.27 18.90
N ALA A 294 12.65 -23.37 19.72
CA ALA A 294 13.16 -23.14 21.08
C ALA A 294 13.02 -24.40 21.96
N GLY A 295 11.89 -25.11 21.86
CA GLY A 295 11.68 -26.39 22.52
C GLY A 295 12.70 -27.45 22.08
N ALA A 296 12.91 -27.61 20.78
CA ALA A 296 13.90 -28.55 20.24
C ALA A 296 15.33 -28.22 20.70
N ALA A 297 15.69 -26.93 20.74
CA ALA A 297 16.99 -26.47 21.23
C ALA A 297 17.20 -26.82 22.71
N ASN A 298 16.17 -26.65 23.56
CA ASN A 298 16.23 -27.04 24.97
C ASN A 298 16.42 -28.56 25.13
N THR A 299 15.67 -29.37 24.38
CA THR A 299 15.86 -30.83 24.40
C THR A 299 17.27 -31.24 23.98
N ALA A 300 17.82 -30.62 22.93
CA ALA A 300 19.18 -30.89 22.47
C ALA A 300 20.22 -30.49 23.53
N ARG A 301 20.04 -29.35 24.21
CA ARG A 301 20.87 -28.91 25.33
C ARG A 301 20.88 -29.96 26.46
N ASP A 302 19.71 -30.44 26.85
CA ASP A 302 19.58 -31.40 27.95
C ASP A 302 20.20 -32.76 27.57
N ALA A 303 20.03 -33.20 26.33
CA ALA A 303 20.69 -34.41 25.81
C ALA A 303 22.23 -34.27 25.78
N ALA A 304 22.74 -33.11 25.40
CA ALA A 304 24.18 -32.82 25.43
C ALA A 304 24.72 -32.83 26.87
N ALA A 305 23.99 -32.24 27.82
CA ALA A 305 24.35 -32.27 29.24
C ALA A 305 24.38 -33.71 29.79
N GLY A 306 23.39 -34.54 29.46
CA GLY A 306 23.37 -35.95 29.82
C GLY A 306 24.54 -36.74 29.21
N SER A 307 24.89 -36.47 27.95
CA SER A 307 26.04 -37.09 27.29
C SER A 307 27.37 -36.71 27.96
N ALA A 308 27.51 -35.45 28.37
CA ALA A 308 28.69 -34.98 29.11
C ALA A 308 28.82 -35.68 30.48
N ALA A 309 27.70 -35.87 31.19
CA ALA A 309 27.68 -36.60 32.46
C ALA A 309 28.09 -38.07 32.28
N ASN A 310 27.56 -38.74 31.25
CA ASN A 310 27.94 -40.12 30.92
C ASN A 310 29.43 -40.24 30.60
N ALA A 311 29.98 -39.30 29.82
CA ALA A 311 31.41 -39.27 29.50
C ALA A 311 32.28 -39.10 30.77
N ALA A 312 31.88 -38.22 31.69
CA ALA A 312 32.57 -38.06 32.98
C ALA A 312 32.50 -39.33 33.85
N GLY A 313 31.36 -40.02 33.85
CA GLY A 313 31.19 -41.32 34.51
C GLY A 313 32.14 -42.38 33.94
N SER A 314 32.19 -42.52 32.61
CA SER A 314 33.09 -43.44 31.91
C SER A 314 34.57 -43.13 32.19
N ALA A 315 34.96 -41.85 32.23
CA ALA A 315 36.32 -41.44 32.58
C ALA A 315 36.69 -41.86 34.01
N THR A 316 35.75 -41.72 34.96
CA THR A 316 35.93 -42.15 36.36
C THR A 316 36.09 -43.67 36.44
N ALA A 317 35.24 -44.43 35.73
CA ALA A 317 35.33 -45.88 35.68
C ALA A 317 36.67 -46.36 35.08
N ALA A 318 37.12 -45.73 33.99
CA ALA A 318 38.41 -46.02 33.37
C ALA A 318 39.59 -45.77 34.33
N ALA A 319 39.57 -44.66 35.09
CA ALA A 319 40.58 -44.37 36.10
C ALA A 319 40.61 -45.43 37.24
N GLY A 320 39.44 -45.89 37.68
CA GLY A 320 39.32 -46.99 38.65
C GLY A 320 39.89 -48.31 38.13
N SER A 321 39.57 -48.66 36.88
CA SER A 321 40.15 -49.85 36.21
C SER A 321 41.67 -49.75 36.07
N ALA A 322 42.20 -48.59 35.68
CA ALA A 322 43.64 -48.37 35.61
C ALA A 322 44.34 -48.57 36.97
N THR A 323 43.73 -48.05 38.04
CA THR A 323 44.22 -48.25 39.42
C THR A 323 44.22 -49.73 39.81
N THR A 324 43.17 -50.47 39.44
CA THR A 324 43.07 -51.91 39.71
C THR A 324 44.14 -52.69 38.95
N SER A 325 44.35 -52.40 37.66
CA SER A 325 45.41 -53.00 36.86
C SER A 325 46.80 -52.74 37.43
N GLN A 326 47.05 -51.52 37.93
CA GLN A 326 48.31 -51.20 38.59
C GLN A 326 48.54 -52.07 39.83
N GLN A 327 47.52 -52.21 40.69
CA GLN A 327 47.63 -53.09 41.87
C GLN A 327 47.90 -54.55 41.49
N GLN A 328 47.31 -55.05 40.41
CA GLN A 328 47.58 -56.41 39.94
C GLN A 328 49.01 -56.55 39.40
N ALA A 329 49.51 -55.55 38.68
CA ALA A 329 50.90 -55.52 38.23
C ALA A 329 51.88 -55.51 39.42
N ASP A 330 51.59 -54.74 40.47
CA ASP A 330 52.42 -54.68 41.67
C ASP A 330 52.41 -56.03 42.41
N ARG A 331 51.24 -56.66 42.60
CA ARG A 331 51.15 -58.02 43.18
C ARG A 331 51.90 -59.06 42.38
N ALA A 332 51.85 -58.98 41.05
CA ALA A 332 52.57 -59.90 40.18
C ALA A 332 54.10 -59.73 40.31
N ARG A 333 54.60 -58.50 40.49
CA ARG A 333 56.01 -58.25 40.79
C ARG A 333 56.40 -58.83 42.15
N ASP A 334 55.61 -58.55 43.19
CA ASP A 334 55.87 -59.10 44.53
C ASP A 334 55.92 -60.63 44.50
N GLU A 335 55.03 -61.28 43.75
CA GLU A 335 55.04 -62.75 43.60
C GLU A 335 56.26 -63.26 42.84
N ALA A 336 56.70 -62.56 41.79
CA ALA A 336 57.92 -62.90 41.07
C ALA A 336 59.16 -62.80 41.99
N ASP A 337 59.24 -61.75 42.80
CA ASP A 337 60.34 -61.56 43.77
C ASP A 337 60.34 -62.66 44.85
N ARG A 338 59.15 -63.05 45.34
CA ARG A 338 59.00 -64.20 46.25
C ARG A 338 59.46 -65.50 45.62
N ALA A 339 59.07 -65.76 44.37
CA ALA A 339 59.47 -66.97 43.64
C ALA A 339 60.99 -67.02 43.42
N GLN A 340 61.63 -65.89 43.09
CA GLN A 340 63.08 -65.79 42.94
C GLN A 340 63.79 -66.08 44.28
N THR A 341 63.33 -65.46 45.37
CA THR A 341 63.90 -65.70 46.71
C THR A 341 63.79 -67.17 47.12
N ALA A 342 62.67 -67.82 46.82
CA ALA A 342 62.47 -69.24 47.08
C ALA A 342 63.42 -70.11 46.24
N ALA A 343 63.62 -69.76 44.96
CA ALA A 343 64.56 -70.45 44.08
C ALA A 343 66.01 -70.32 44.58
N ASP A 344 66.44 -69.11 44.95
CA ASP A 344 67.79 -68.86 45.49
C ASP A 344 68.03 -69.64 46.79
N SER A 345 67.02 -69.70 47.66
CA SER A 345 67.07 -70.49 48.90
C SER A 345 67.19 -71.99 48.64
N ALA A 346 66.50 -72.50 47.61
CA ALA A 346 66.61 -73.90 47.20
C ALA A 346 68.02 -74.23 46.68
N VAL A 347 68.65 -73.31 45.92
CA VAL A 347 70.03 -73.46 45.44
C VAL A 347 71.04 -73.41 46.59
N ALA A 348 70.87 -72.51 47.55
CA ALA A 348 71.75 -72.39 48.72
C ALA A 348 71.72 -73.64 49.64
N GLY A 349 70.61 -74.40 49.63
CA GLY A 349 70.48 -75.67 50.32
C GLY A 349 71.17 -76.87 49.65
N VAL A 350 71.77 -76.70 48.47
CA VAL A 350 72.49 -77.75 47.75
C VAL A 350 74.00 -77.67 48.10
N PRO A 351 74.60 -78.71 48.71
CA PRO A 351 76.04 -78.74 48.97
C PRO A 351 76.85 -78.60 47.67
N ILE A 352 77.95 -77.84 47.69
CA ILE A 352 78.88 -77.72 46.55
C ILE A 352 79.48 -79.10 46.29
N GLY A 353 79.00 -79.79 45.24
CA GLY A 353 79.31 -81.20 44.94
C GLY A 353 78.08 -82.12 44.87
N GLY A 354 76.88 -81.60 45.14
CA GLY A 354 75.65 -82.39 45.23
C GLY A 354 75.47 -83.01 46.62
N TRP A 355 74.31 -83.61 46.86
CA TRP A 355 74.08 -84.41 48.06
C TRP A 355 74.84 -85.74 47.88
N PRO A 356 75.76 -86.11 48.78
CA PRO A 356 76.37 -87.43 48.76
C PRO A 356 75.27 -88.49 48.75
N TYR A 357 75.46 -89.59 48.01
CA TYR A 357 74.47 -90.66 47.93
C TYR A 357 74.06 -91.16 49.34
N SER A 358 74.96 -91.14 50.32
CA SER A 358 74.71 -91.49 51.72
C SER A 358 73.68 -90.59 52.42
N ASP A 359 73.59 -89.33 51.99
CA ASP A 359 72.83 -88.27 52.66
C ASP A 359 71.44 -88.08 52.01
N LEU A 360 71.19 -88.79 50.91
CA LEU A 360 69.87 -88.90 50.30
C LEU A 360 68.92 -89.72 51.18
N ALA A 361 67.65 -89.32 51.22
CA ALA A 361 66.63 -90.09 51.92
C ALA A 361 66.51 -91.51 51.35
N ALA A 362 66.23 -92.50 52.20
CA ALA A 362 66.14 -93.91 51.80
C ALA A 362 65.26 -94.19 50.54
N PRO A 363 64.11 -93.53 50.33
CA PRO A 363 63.31 -93.73 49.12
C PRO A 363 64.01 -93.25 47.85
N VAL A 364 64.79 -92.16 47.95
CA VAL A 364 65.52 -91.57 46.82
C VAL A 364 66.70 -92.46 46.44
N ARG A 365 67.42 -92.96 47.44
CA ARG A 365 68.50 -93.96 47.26
C ARG A 365 67.98 -95.22 46.59
N ALA A 366 66.86 -95.77 47.07
CA ALA A 366 66.26 -96.97 46.49
C ALA A 366 65.79 -96.78 45.02
N SER A 367 65.34 -95.59 44.66
CA SER A 367 64.99 -95.27 43.26
C SER A 367 66.23 -95.09 42.38
N LEU A 368 67.30 -94.49 42.90
CA LEU A 368 68.59 -94.39 42.20
C LEU A 368 69.21 -95.78 41.97
N ASP A 369 69.16 -96.67 42.98
CA ASP A 369 69.63 -98.05 42.83
C ASP A 369 68.82 -98.82 41.78
N LYS A 370 67.49 -98.64 41.75
CA LYS A 370 66.64 -99.24 40.72
C LYS A 370 66.96 -98.71 39.32
N ALA A 371 67.22 -97.41 39.19
CA ALA A 371 67.59 -96.79 37.93
C ALA A 371 68.97 -97.26 37.45
N ASP A 372 69.94 -97.40 38.36
CA ASP A 372 71.28 -97.91 38.07
C ASP A 372 71.26 -99.40 37.71
N THR A 373 70.42 -100.19 38.39
CA THR A 373 70.16 -101.60 38.05
C THR A 373 69.44 -101.74 36.70
N ALA A 374 68.64 -100.75 36.30
CA ALA A 374 67.99 -100.73 35.00
C ALA A 374 68.93 -100.28 33.85
N LEU A 375 70.03 -99.59 34.16
CA LEU A 375 71.05 -99.17 33.19
C LEU A 375 72.20 -100.18 32.99
N GLN A 376 72.37 -101.14 33.91
CA GLN A 376 73.33 -102.24 33.69
C GLN A 376 72.77 -103.19 32.64
N ASP A 377 73.43 -103.24 31.48
CA ASP A 377 73.17 -104.06 30.30
C ASP A 377 72.43 -105.38 30.59
N VAL A 378 71.10 -105.31 30.68
CA VAL A 378 70.25 -106.45 30.34
C VAL A 378 70.11 -106.37 28.83
N ALA A 379 70.78 -107.29 28.14
CA ALA A 379 70.49 -107.57 26.74
C ALA A 379 68.97 -107.74 26.62
N VAL A 380 68.33 -106.79 25.95
CA VAL A 380 66.89 -106.77 25.73
C VAL A 380 66.56 -107.87 24.72
N ALA A 381 66.53 -109.11 25.20
CA ALA A 381 66.01 -110.27 24.48
C ALA A 381 64.50 -110.48 24.74
N ASP A 382 63.84 -109.54 25.43
CA ASP A 382 62.47 -109.68 25.92
C ASP A 382 61.60 -108.45 25.61
N VAL A 383 61.73 -107.90 24.39
CA VAL A 383 60.74 -106.98 23.78
C VAL A 383 59.72 -107.73 22.91
N ASP A 384 59.77 -109.06 22.89
CA ASP A 384 58.76 -109.86 22.17
C ASP A 384 57.38 -109.80 22.87
N GLY A 385 57.34 -109.69 24.19
CA GLY A 385 56.08 -109.63 24.96
C GLY A 385 55.39 -108.26 25.02
N LEU A 386 56.07 -107.17 24.64
CA LEU A 386 55.48 -105.82 24.60
C LEU A 386 54.93 -105.45 23.22
N LEU A 387 55.36 -106.13 22.16
CA LEU A 387 54.82 -105.99 20.80
C LEU A 387 53.37 -106.52 20.73
N ASP A 388 53.05 -107.59 21.45
CA ASP A 388 51.68 -108.14 21.52
C ASP A 388 50.67 -107.22 22.25
N GLN A 389 51.14 -106.25 23.04
CA GLN A 389 50.27 -105.22 23.65
C GLN A 389 50.08 -103.97 22.78
N LEU A 390 50.84 -103.82 21.69
CA LEU A 390 50.66 -102.76 20.69
C LEU A 390 49.87 -103.22 19.45
N ASP A 391 49.62 -104.52 19.28
CA ASP A 391 48.82 -105.02 18.17
C ASP A 391 47.35 -104.56 18.34
N GLY A 392 46.92 -103.62 17.50
CA GLY A 392 45.60 -103.00 17.53
C GLY A 392 45.54 -101.51 17.92
N LYS A 393 46.67 -100.84 18.17
CA LYS A 393 46.72 -99.37 18.29
C LYS A 393 47.29 -98.75 17.02
N ALA A 394 46.61 -97.73 16.50
CA ALA A 394 46.93 -97.11 15.21
C ALA A 394 48.39 -96.63 15.17
N ASP A 395 49.15 -97.16 14.22
CA ASP A 395 50.51 -96.74 13.95
C ASP A 395 50.48 -95.38 13.23
N LEU A 396 51.25 -94.41 13.70
CA LEU A 396 51.33 -93.10 13.07
C LEU A 396 52.20 -93.22 11.82
N ASP A 397 51.80 -92.57 10.73
CA ASP A 397 52.64 -92.48 9.54
C ASP A 397 53.94 -91.71 9.83
N THR A 398 54.84 -91.66 8.85
CA THR A 398 56.16 -91.03 8.98
C THR A 398 56.11 -89.52 9.25
N GLY A 399 54.92 -88.90 9.24
CA GLY A 399 54.66 -87.51 9.63
C GLY A 399 53.99 -87.35 11.00
N GLY A 400 53.78 -88.44 11.75
CA GLY A 400 53.12 -88.42 13.05
C GLY A 400 51.59 -88.32 12.98
N LEU A 401 50.98 -88.67 11.84
CA LEU A 401 49.52 -88.62 11.64
C LEU A 401 48.91 -90.02 11.54
N VAL A 402 47.66 -90.18 11.98
CA VAL A 402 46.93 -91.45 11.84
C VAL A 402 46.57 -91.67 10.35
N PRO A 403 46.89 -92.83 9.75
CA PRO A 403 46.56 -93.13 8.36
C PRO A 403 45.07 -92.94 8.03
N ARG A 404 44.76 -92.28 6.90
CA ARG A 404 43.38 -91.88 6.50
C ARG A 404 42.36 -93.02 6.38
N ASN A 405 42.81 -94.26 6.25
CA ASN A 405 41.96 -95.45 6.23
C ASN A 405 41.54 -95.93 7.63
N GLN A 406 42.06 -95.31 8.70
CA GLN A 406 41.74 -95.60 10.10
C GLN A 406 41.05 -94.43 10.83
N LEU A 407 40.72 -93.35 10.12
CA LEU A 407 39.88 -92.26 10.64
C LEU A 407 38.38 -92.63 10.51
N PRO A 408 37.55 -92.39 11.54
CA PRO A 408 36.11 -92.57 11.45
C PRO A 408 35.52 -91.76 10.29
N THR A 409 34.73 -92.39 9.43
CA THR A 409 34.27 -91.80 8.16
C THR A 409 33.23 -90.67 8.27
N HIS A 410 32.82 -90.27 9.47
CA HIS A 410 31.80 -89.23 9.65
C HIS A 410 32.09 -88.31 10.84
N ALA A 411 32.53 -87.08 10.54
CA ALA A 411 32.34 -85.95 11.44
C ALA A 411 31.00 -85.29 11.07
N HIS A 412 30.05 -85.26 12.00
CA HIS A 412 28.78 -84.56 11.80
C HIS A 412 29.02 -83.04 11.88
N SER A 413 28.95 -82.36 10.73
CA SER A 413 28.82 -80.90 10.65
C SER A 413 27.53 -80.47 11.35
N VAL A 414 27.60 -79.39 12.15
CA VAL A 414 26.47 -78.86 12.94
C VAL A 414 25.34 -78.24 12.11
N ASN A 415 25.39 -78.31 10.77
CA ASN A 415 24.26 -77.99 9.88
C ASN A 415 23.81 -79.13 8.95
N GLY A 416 24.38 -80.34 9.08
CA GLY A 416 23.96 -81.51 8.29
C GLY A 416 24.38 -81.54 6.82
N GLN A 417 25.24 -80.64 6.34
CA GLN A 417 25.81 -80.69 4.99
C GLN A 417 27.26 -81.18 5.00
N THR A 418 27.61 -82.06 4.06
CA THR A 418 28.98 -82.62 3.91
C THR A 418 29.47 -82.28 2.49
N GLY A 419 30.44 -81.37 2.37
CA GLY A 419 31.00 -80.86 1.11
C GLY A 419 31.63 -79.46 1.28
N ASP A 420 32.39 -78.98 0.29
CA ASP A 420 32.98 -77.62 0.30
C ASP A 420 31.89 -76.58 0.57
N VAL A 421 32.11 -75.74 1.58
CA VAL A 421 31.17 -74.68 1.96
C VAL A 421 31.36 -73.50 1.01
N ASP A 422 30.53 -73.44 -0.02
CA ASP A 422 30.44 -72.29 -0.92
C ASP A 422 29.55 -71.24 -0.25
N LEU A 423 30.14 -70.13 0.21
CA LEU A 423 29.42 -69.01 0.81
C LEU A 423 29.26 -67.92 -0.24
N ASP A 424 28.05 -67.70 -0.73
CA ASP A 424 27.69 -66.60 -1.62
C ASP A 424 27.23 -65.36 -0.82
N ALA A 425 27.24 -64.19 -1.48
CA ALA A 425 27.08 -62.88 -0.82
C ALA A 425 25.73 -62.70 -0.08
N ALA A 426 24.75 -63.57 -0.33
CA ALA A 426 23.49 -63.61 0.39
C ALA A 426 23.64 -64.15 1.82
N ASP A 427 24.58 -65.07 2.06
CA ASP A 427 24.74 -65.77 3.34
C ASP A 427 25.48 -64.95 4.40
N VAL A 428 26.17 -63.88 3.99
CA VAL A 428 26.89 -62.95 4.88
C VAL A 428 26.21 -61.60 5.07
N GLY A 429 24.96 -61.44 4.63
CA GLY A 429 24.16 -60.24 4.90
C GLY A 429 24.63 -58.99 4.15
N ALA A 430 24.97 -59.11 2.87
CA ALA A 430 25.23 -57.95 2.03
C ALA A 430 23.94 -57.12 1.84
N ALA A 431 23.99 -55.84 2.19
CA ALA A 431 22.87 -54.90 2.03
C ALA A 431 22.45 -54.77 0.54
N PRO A 432 21.16 -54.58 0.25
CA PRO A 432 20.63 -54.59 -1.12
C PRO A 432 21.22 -53.47 -1.99
N ALA A 433 21.41 -53.79 -3.28
CA ALA A 433 22.09 -52.98 -4.29
C ALA A 433 21.53 -51.56 -4.52
N SER A 434 20.39 -51.21 -3.94
CA SER A 434 19.83 -49.85 -3.98
C SER A 434 20.69 -48.83 -3.23
N VAL A 435 21.51 -49.25 -2.25
CA VAL A 435 22.40 -48.34 -1.49
C VAL A 435 23.66 -47.97 -2.29
N VAL A 436 24.01 -48.75 -3.33
CA VAL A 436 25.25 -48.54 -4.09
C VAL A 436 25.11 -47.48 -5.19
N GLN A 437 23.90 -47.23 -5.73
CA GLN A 437 23.71 -46.21 -6.77
C GLN A 437 23.84 -44.76 -6.25
N ASP A 438 23.56 -44.50 -4.97
CA ASP A 438 23.73 -43.17 -4.39
C ASP A 438 25.20 -42.76 -4.25
N VAL A 439 26.11 -43.74 -4.09
CA VAL A 439 27.54 -43.46 -3.95
C VAL A 439 28.19 -43.13 -5.31
N THR A 440 27.70 -43.72 -6.41
CA THR A 440 28.26 -43.47 -7.76
C THR A 440 27.92 -42.07 -8.28
N ASN A 441 26.75 -41.52 -7.92
CA ASN A 441 26.34 -40.18 -8.34
C ASN A 441 27.01 -39.05 -7.53
N LEU A 442 27.51 -39.35 -6.32
CA LEU A 442 28.29 -38.42 -5.49
C LEU A 442 29.76 -38.29 -5.93
N GLN A 443 30.32 -39.31 -6.59
CA GLN A 443 31.75 -39.34 -6.94
C GLN A 443 32.11 -38.74 -8.30
N THR A 444 31.14 -38.44 -9.18
CA THR A 444 31.44 -37.98 -10.56
C THR A 444 31.17 -36.50 -10.83
N GLY A 445 30.71 -35.71 -9.84
CA GLY A 445 30.69 -34.24 -9.91
C GLY A 445 29.92 -33.64 -11.08
N LYS A 446 28.98 -34.38 -11.69
CA LYS A 446 28.17 -33.95 -12.84
C LYS A 446 26.69 -34.25 -12.62
N ALA A 447 25.99 -33.35 -11.94
CA ALA A 447 24.55 -33.18 -12.14
C ALA A 447 24.19 -31.69 -12.04
N PRO A 448 23.57 -31.08 -13.08
CA PRO A 448 23.15 -29.68 -13.08
C PRO A 448 21.90 -29.47 -12.20
N ALA A 449 21.88 -28.36 -11.47
CA ALA A 449 21.00 -28.07 -10.33
C ALA A 449 19.51 -27.79 -10.63
N HIS A 450 18.98 -28.11 -11.81
CA HIS A 450 17.59 -27.76 -12.14
C HIS A 450 16.95 -28.78 -13.07
N GLN A 451 16.49 -29.93 -12.55
CA GLN A 451 15.43 -30.72 -13.21
C GLN A 451 14.95 -31.95 -12.42
N ILE A 452 14.58 -31.81 -11.14
CA ILE A 452 13.75 -32.86 -10.51
C ILE A 452 12.63 -32.21 -9.69
N VAL A 453 11.41 -32.72 -9.90
CA VAL A 453 10.13 -32.44 -9.21
C VAL A 453 9.17 -31.46 -9.90
N ALA A 454 8.67 -31.88 -11.06
CA ALA A 454 7.23 -31.87 -11.31
C ALA A 454 6.72 -33.31 -11.05
N SER A 455 5.58 -33.44 -10.39
CA SER A 455 4.93 -34.69 -9.91
C SER A 455 5.53 -35.36 -8.66
N LEU A 456 4.94 -35.07 -7.49
CA LEU A 456 4.93 -35.96 -6.33
C LEU A 456 3.47 -36.10 -5.83
N PRO A 457 2.99 -37.31 -5.50
CA PRO A 457 1.63 -37.56 -5.05
C PRO A 457 1.39 -37.18 -3.57
N ALA A 458 0.16 -36.80 -3.27
CA ALA A 458 -0.28 -36.12 -2.04
C ALA A 458 -0.38 -36.99 -0.76
N THR A 459 0.30 -38.13 -0.66
CA THR A 459 0.21 -38.98 0.54
C THR A 459 1.59 -39.44 0.99
N GLY A 460 2.08 -38.83 2.06
CA GLY A 460 3.41 -39.09 2.62
C GLY A 460 3.49 -40.44 3.36
N THR A 461 4.44 -41.26 2.93
CA THR A 461 4.94 -42.42 3.68
C THR A 461 6.00 -41.93 4.69
N PRO A 462 6.00 -42.39 5.96
CA PRO A 462 6.99 -41.96 6.94
C PRO A 462 8.39 -42.49 6.59
N GLY A 463 9.41 -41.62 6.62
CA GLY A 463 10.82 -42.03 6.54
C GLY A 463 11.74 -41.23 5.61
N VAL A 464 11.25 -40.21 4.92
CA VAL A 464 12.08 -39.40 4.00
C VAL A 464 12.34 -38.01 4.58
N LEU A 465 13.63 -37.69 4.73
CA LEU A 465 14.14 -36.38 5.17
C LEU A 465 14.04 -35.38 4.01
N TYR A 466 13.23 -34.33 4.16
CA TYR A 466 13.12 -33.25 3.16
C TYR A 466 13.98 -32.05 3.57
N LEU A 467 14.93 -31.65 2.71
CA LEU A 467 15.67 -30.40 2.85
C LEU A 467 14.97 -29.31 2.05
N VAL A 468 14.38 -28.34 2.75
CA VAL A 468 13.79 -27.13 2.16
C VAL A 468 14.88 -26.07 2.00
N PRO A 469 15.12 -25.50 0.81
CA PRO A 469 16.10 -24.44 0.66
C PRO A 469 15.60 -23.16 1.33
N LYS A 470 16.50 -22.49 2.06
CA LYS A 470 16.28 -21.20 2.70
C LYS A 470 16.04 -20.13 1.63
N SER A 471 14.91 -19.44 1.70
CA SER A 471 14.65 -18.14 1.05
C SER A 471 15.33 -17.01 1.80
#